data_AF-A0A3M7CK41-F1
#
_entry.id   AF-A0A3M7CK41-F1
#
_cell.length_a   1.000
_cell.length_b   1.000
_cell.length_c   1.000
_cell.angle_alpha   90.00
_cell.angle_beta   90.00
_cell.angle_gamma   90.00
#
_symmetry.space_group_name_H-M   'P 1'
#
loop_
_entity.id
_entity.type
_entity.pdbx_description
1 polymer ?
#
loop_
_entity_poly.entity_id
_entity_poly.type
_entity_poly.pdbx_seq_one_letter_code
_entity_poly.pdbx_strand_id
1 'polypeptide(L)'
;MLPQRPCLDDQPLTVYDTLPDTLSPEKDPPPSPKHPIDEALQKVAVAVAAFRRAGPHYARPSSAFLFFARGSWTRARYVLEVRNAGSRLPKQVSAEQDVMFAERMVGEALVVLRREGLQDDVGDLEWAVRQFRAGGFPL
;
A
#
# COMPACT_ATOMS: atom_id res chain seq x y z
N MET A 1 -49.98 -1.88 -58.63
CA MET A 1 -48.71 -1.64 -59.34
C MET A 1 -48.55 -0.15 -59.57
N LEU A 2 -47.42 0.41 -59.11
CA LEU A 2 -46.92 1.80 -59.27
C LEU A 2 -47.78 2.92 -58.64
N PRO A 3 -47.23 4.10 -58.25
CA PRO A 3 -46.06 4.74 -58.84
C PRO A 3 -45.06 5.46 -57.90
N GLN A 4 -43.94 5.84 -58.51
CA GLN A 4 -42.88 6.74 -58.07
C GLN A 4 -43.40 8.15 -57.72
N ARG A 5 -42.74 8.82 -56.77
CA ARG A 5 -42.49 10.27 -56.79
C ARG A 5 -41.10 10.60 -56.25
N PRO A 6 -40.27 11.38 -56.99
CA PRO A 6 -38.98 11.87 -56.55
C PRO A 6 -38.98 13.36 -56.17
N CYS A 7 -37.94 13.74 -55.42
CA CYS A 7 -37.26 15.05 -55.30
C CYS A 7 -38.01 16.21 -54.61
N LEU A 8 -37.55 16.66 -53.42
CA LEU A 8 -36.44 17.63 -53.14
C LEU A 8 -36.88 19.07 -53.52
N ASP A 9 -36.71 20.14 -52.74
CA ASP A 9 -35.84 20.44 -51.59
C ASP A 9 -36.29 21.76 -50.91
N ASP A 10 -35.57 22.12 -49.84
CA ASP A 10 -35.32 23.48 -49.30
C ASP A 10 -36.12 24.00 -48.09
N GLN A 11 -35.57 23.73 -46.89
CA GLN A 11 -34.96 24.81 -46.08
C GLN A 11 -34.02 24.23 -44.99
N PRO A 12 -32.83 24.82 -44.73
CA PRO A 12 -31.84 24.26 -43.83
C PRO A 12 -32.07 24.73 -42.40
N LEU A 13 -32.46 23.83 -41.49
CA LEU A 13 -32.25 24.05 -40.06
C LEU A 13 -30.88 23.51 -39.69
N THR A 14 -29.94 24.40 -39.44
CA THR A 14 -28.68 24.09 -38.77
C THR A 14 -28.96 23.61 -37.35
N VAL A 15 -29.15 22.30 -37.20
CA VAL A 15 -29.10 21.62 -35.90
C VAL A 15 -27.63 21.26 -35.69
N TYR A 16 -26.96 21.98 -34.81
CA TYR A 16 -25.68 21.54 -34.29
C TYR A 16 -25.93 20.19 -33.58
N ASP A 17 -25.33 19.12 -34.10
CA ASP A 17 -25.24 17.85 -33.39
C ASP A 17 -24.47 18.11 -32.09
N THR A 18 -25.19 18.16 -30.97
CA THR A 18 -24.58 18.07 -29.65
C THR A 18 -24.01 16.66 -29.54
N LEU A 19 -22.70 16.53 -29.76
CA LEU A 19 -21.96 15.29 -29.47
C LEU A 19 -22.33 14.82 -28.06
N PRO A 20 -22.71 13.56 -27.85
CA PRO A 20 -22.90 13.05 -26.51
C PRO A 20 -21.55 13.13 -25.79
N ASP A 21 -21.52 13.93 -24.74
CA ASP A 21 -20.38 14.16 -23.87
C ASP A 21 -20.05 12.84 -23.15
N THR A 22 -19.32 11.98 -23.85
CA THR A 22 -18.97 10.64 -23.40
C THR A 22 -17.62 10.69 -22.69
N LEU A 23 -17.49 11.61 -21.75
CA LEU A 23 -16.41 11.62 -20.77
C LEU A 23 -17.05 11.54 -19.38
N SER A 24 -17.76 10.43 -19.14
CA SER A 24 -17.93 9.97 -17.77
C SER A 24 -16.52 9.84 -17.19
N PRO A 25 -16.20 10.48 -16.05
CA PRO A 25 -14.93 10.22 -15.40
C PRO A 25 -14.88 8.72 -15.15
N GLU A 26 -13.82 8.05 -15.62
CA GLU A 26 -13.54 6.66 -15.26
C GLU A 26 -13.67 6.59 -13.74
N LYS A 27 -14.74 5.95 -13.29
CA LYS A 27 -14.94 5.65 -11.89
C LYS A 27 -13.82 4.66 -11.58
N ASP A 28 -12.77 5.13 -10.91
CA ASP A 28 -11.67 4.30 -10.47
C ASP A 28 -12.26 2.98 -9.95
N PRO A 29 -11.74 1.81 -10.40
CA PRO A 29 -12.25 0.55 -9.92
C PRO A 29 -12.25 0.59 -8.39
N PRO A 30 -13.31 0.09 -7.73
CA PRO A 30 -13.35 0.08 -6.28
C PRO A 30 -12.04 -0.53 -5.79
N PRO A 31 -11.39 0.08 -4.79
CA PRO A 31 -10.10 -0.42 -4.31
C PRO A 31 -10.27 -1.90 -4.00
N SER A 32 -9.44 -2.74 -4.63
CA SER A 32 -9.47 -4.18 -4.37
C SER A 32 -9.48 -4.41 -2.86
N PRO A 33 -10.26 -5.37 -2.34
CA PRO A 33 -10.28 -5.64 -0.91
C PRO A 33 -8.84 -5.83 -0.46
N LYS A 34 -8.35 -4.91 0.39
CA LYS A 34 -6.97 -4.96 0.89
C LYS A 34 -6.85 -6.23 1.71
N HIS A 35 -6.08 -7.19 1.23
CA HIS A 35 -5.84 -8.41 1.98
C HIS A 35 -5.23 -8.01 3.34
N PRO A 36 -5.67 -8.59 4.47
CA PRO A 36 -5.13 -8.23 5.79
C PRO A 36 -3.60 -8.24 5.87
N ILE A 37 -2.97 -9.18 5.15
CA ILE A 37 -1.51 -9.26 5.04
C ILE A 37 -0.90 -8.00 4.42
N ASP A 38 -1.54 -7.39 3.41
CA ASP A 38 -1.06 -6.17 2.78
C ASP A 38 -1.09 -5.00 3.76
N GLU A 39 -2.15 -4.92 4.58
CA GLU A 39 -2.24 -3.91 5.63
C GLU A 39 -1.16 -4.11 6.70
N ALA A 40 -0.91 -5.35 7.14
CA ALA A 40 0.15 -5.67 8.08
C ALA A 40 1.54 -5.34 7.51
N LEU A 41 1.80 -5.69 6.24
CA LEU A 41 3.07 -5.41 5.56
C LEU A 41 3.32 -3.92 5.37
N GLN A 42 2.28 -3.13 5.07
CA GLN A 42 2.37 -1.68 5.00
C GLN A 42 2.76 -1.08 6.35
N LYS A 43 2.14 -1.54 7.44
CA LYS A 43 2.49 -1.10 8.81
C LYS A 43 3.94 -1.48 9.18
N VAL A 44 4.37 -2.70 8.83
CA VAL A 44 5.75 -3.15 9.03
C VAL A 44 6.74 -2.31 8.22
N ALA A 45 6.43 -1.98 6.97
CA ALA A 45 7.30 -1.12 6.15
C ALA A 45 7.49 0.27 6.77
N VAL A 46 6.41 0.85 7.30
CA VAL A 46 6.43 2.13 8.04
C VAL A 46 7.27 2.03 9.31
N ALA A 47 7.11 0.95 10.09
CA ALA A 47 7.91 0.71 11.28
C ALA A 47 9.41 0.61 10.97
N VAL A 48 9.77 -0.18 9.96
CA VAL A 48 11.17 -0.35 9.53
C VAL A 48 11.77 0.96 9.05
N ALA A 49 11.00 1.78 8.32
CA ALA A 49 11.45 3.10 7.89
C ALA A 49 11.74 4.01 9.10
N ALA A 50 10.88 4.00 10.12
CA ALA A 50 11.08 4.76 11.35
C ALA A 50 12.28 4.23 12.17
N PHE A 51 12.45 2.92 12.33
CA PHE A 51 13.65 2.34 12.96
C PHE A 51 14.94 2.73 12.24
N ARG A 52 14.96 2.71 10.90
CA ARG A 52 16.13 3.13 10.12
C ARG A 52 16.46 4.60 10.33
N ARG A 53 15.44 5.45 10.49
CA ARG A 53 15.60 6.88 10.77
C ARG A 53 16.05 7.17 12.20
N ALA A 54 15.64 6.35 13.17
CA ALA A 54 16.08 6.44 14.57
C ALA A 54 17.59 6.20 14.73
N GLY A 55 18.21 5.44 13.82
CA GLY A 55 19.67 5.33 13.70
C GLY A 55 20.18 3.91 13.51
N PRO A 56 21.50 3.73 13.35
CA PRO A 56 22.11 2.45 13.00
C PRO A 56 21.81 1.31 13.99
N HIS A 57 21.68 1.65 15.28
CA HIS A 57 21.36 0.70 16.35
C HIS A 57 20.02 -0.02 16.12
N TYR A 58 19.04 0.66 15.54
CA TYR A 58 17.72 0.10 15.21
C TYR A 58 17.62 -0.34 13.74
N ALA A 59 18.36 0.32 12.85
CA ALA A 59 18.38 0.03 11.42
C ALA A 59 18.84 -1.41 11.13
N ARG A 60 19.95 -1.84 11.72
CA ARG A 60 20.49 -3.20 11.51
C ARG A 60 19.53 -4.31 11.96
N PRO A 61 19.05 -4.32 13.22
CA PRO A 61 18.13 -5.36 13.66
C PRO A 61 16.78 -5.33 12.94
N SER A 62 16.32 -4.16 12.45
CA SER A 62 15.05 -4.06 11.70
C SER A 62 15.04 -4.86 10.39
N SER A 63 16.19 -5.33 9.91
CA SER A 63 16.27 -6.26 8.78
C SER A 63 15.52 -7.57 9.01
N ALA A 64 15.26 -7.95 10.27
CA ALA A 64 14.53 -9.17 10.59
C ALA A 64 13.09 -9.18 10.05
N PHE A 65 12.47 -8.01 9.93
CA PHE A 65 11.12 -7.87 9.38
C PHE A 65 11.03 -8.21 7.89
N LEU A 66 12.16 -8.33 7.17
CA LEU A 66 12.17 -8.84 5.80
C LEU A 66 11.70 -10.31 5.73
N PHE A 67 11.97 -11.12 6.76
CA PHE A 67 11.57 -12.53 6.75
C PHE A 67 10.06 -12.68 6.81
N PHE A 68 9.38 -11.89 7.63
CA PHE A 68 7.92 -11.80 7.63
C PHE A 68 7.39 -11.39 6.24
N ALA A 69 8.03 -10.43 5.58
CA ALA A 69 7.58 -9.97 4.27
C ALA A 69 7.82 -10.95 3.11
N ARG A 70 8.67 -11.98 3.28
CA ARG A 70 9.13 -12.81 2.16
C ARG A 70 8.05 -13.67 1.50
N GLY A 71 7.01 -14.04 2.24
CA GLY A 71 5.88 -14.81 1.67
C GLY A 71 5.03 -13.99 0.69
N SER A 72 5.07 -12.66 0.79
CA SER A 72 4.19 -11.76 0.02
C SER A 72 4.96 -10.84 -0.92
N TRP A 73 6.14 -10.38 -0.53
CA TRP A 73 6.92 -9.38 -1.26
C TRP A 73 8.31 -9.93 -1.64
N THR A 74 8.73 -9.60 -2.87
CA THR A 74 10.14 -9.75 -3.24
C THR A 74 11.01 -8.79 -2.42
N ARG A 75 12.31 -9.09 -2.30
CA ARG A 75 13.26 -8.19 -1.63
C ARG A 75 13.25 -6.78 -2.25
N ALA A 76 13.14 -6.69 -3.58
CA ALA A 76 13.09 -5.41 -4.27
C ALA A 76 11.81 -4.62 -3.90
N ARG A 77 10.65 -5.28 -3.89
CA ARG A 77 9.39 -4.67 -3.44
C ARG A 77 9.47 -4.22 -1.99
N TYR A 78 9.99 -5.04 -1.09
CA TYR A 78 10.18 -4.66 0.31
C TYR A 78 11.06 -3.41 0.46
N VAL A 79 12.20 -3.34 -0.23
CA VAL A 79 13.08 -2.17 -0.19
C VAL A 79 12.37 -0.92 -0.74
N LEU A 80 11.61 -1.06 -1.82
CA LEU A 80 10.81 0.02 -2.39
C LEU A 80 9.74 0.52 -1.41
N GLU A 81 8.97 -0.38 -0.81
CA GLU A 81 7.90 -0.03 0.13
C GLU A 81 8.45 0.64 1.40
N VAL A 82 9.58 0.16 1.94
CA VAL A 82 10.25 0.80 3.08
C VAL A 82 10.74 2.20 2.70
N ARG A 83 11.30 2.38 1.49
CA ARG A 83 11.72 3.70 1.01
C ARG A 83 10.53 4.66 0.85
N ASN A 84 9.44 4.19 0.25
CA ASN A 84 8.21 4.96 0.05
C ASN A 84 7.51 5.30 1.38
N ALA A 85 7.58 4.41 2.36
CA ALA A 85 7.10 4.69 3.71
C ALA A 85 7.98 5.76 4.37
N GLY A 86 9.30 5.65 4.26
CA GLY A 86 10.26 6.62 4.80
C GLY A 86 10.06 8.04 4.28
N SER A 87 9.77 8.21 2.98
CA SER A 87 9.49 9.53 2.40
C SER A 87 8.17 10.15 2.87
N ARG A 88 7.25 9.35 3.43
CA ARG A 88 5.96 9.79 3.96
C ARG A 88 5.96 9.96 5.48
N LEU A 89 7.05 9.62 6.17
CA LEU A 89 7.13 9.82 7.61
C LEU A 89 7.11 11.32 7.93
N PRO A 90 6.43 11.72 9.02
CA PRO A 90 6.46 13.10 9.49
C PRO A 90 7.89 13.52 9.83
N LYS A 91 8.15 14.83 9.90
CA LYS A 91 9.47 15.35 10.29
C LYS A 91 9.92 14.70 11.60
N GLN A 92 11.16 14.22 11.62
CA GLN A 92 11.73 13.61 12.82
C GLN A 92 11.83 14.65 13.93
N VAL A 93 11.33 14.29 15.10
CA VAL A 93 11.44 15.10 16.32
C VAL A 93 12.59 14.56 17.18
N SER A 94 12.62 13.25 17.44
CA SER A 94 13.71 12.55 18.12
C SER A 94 13.80 11.08 17.70
N ALA A 95 14.94 10.44 17.95
CA ALA A 95 15.12 9.01 17.72
C ALA A 95 14.18 8.15 18.60
N GLU A 96 13.98 8.55 19.85
CA GLU A 96 13.10 7.85 20.79
C GLU A 96 11.63 7.86 20.32
N GLN A 97 11.15 9.00 19.80
CA GLN A 97 9.79 9.07 19.23
C GLN A 97 9.65 8.19 17.98
N ASP A 98 10.67 8.10 17.14
CA ASP A 98 10.66 7.19 15.98
C ASP A 98 10.61 5.72 16.42
N VAL A 99 11.33 5.34 17.48
CA VAL A 99 11.31 3.97 18.03
C VAL A 99 9.93 3.65 18.60
N MET A 100 9.37 4.51 19.45
CA MET A 100 8.03 4.30 20.01
C MET A 100 6.95 4.21 18.92
N PHE A 101 7.07 5.06 17.89
CA PHE A 101 6.18 5.01 16.73
C PHE A 101 6.31 3.69 15.97
N ALA A 102 7.55 3.26 15.69
CA ALA A 102 7.80 2.01 14.99
C ALA A 102 7.26 0.79 15.75
N GLU A 103 7.48 0.72 17.07
CA GLU A 103 6.94 -0.34 17.92
C GLU A 103 5.42 -0.37 17.91
N ARG A 104 4.77 0.80 17.96
CA ARG A 104 3.30 0.91 17.82
C ARG A 104 2.83 0.34 16.49
N MET A 105 3.47 0.71 15.39
CA MET A 105 3.10 0.23 14.05
C MET A 105 3.23 -1.31 13.92
N VAL A 106 4.26 -1.90 14.53
CA VAL A 106 4.39 -3.38 14.60
C VAL A 106 3.28 -3.99 15.46
N GLY A 107 2.94 -3.36 16.59
CA GLY A 107 1.81 -3.77 17.42
C GLY A 107 0.48 -3.74 16.68
N GLU A 108 0.22 -2.69 15.91
CA GLU A 108 -0.97 -2.57 15.06
C GLU A 108 -0.99 -3.64 13.95
N ALA A 109 0.16 -3.98 13.36
CA ALA A 109 0.25 -5.07 12.39
C ALA A 109 -0.16 -6.41 13.01
N LEU A 110 0.31 -6.71 14.23
CA LEU A 110 -0.12 -7.90 14.98
C LEU A 110 -1.62 -7.89 15.29
N VAL A 111 -2.19 -6.73 15.62
CA VAL A 111 -3.64 -6.61 15.85
C VAL A 111 -4.43 -6.93 14.58
N VAL A 112 -4.00 -6.42 13.42
CA VAL A 112 -4.63 -6.74 12.13
C VAL A 112 -4.62 -8.24 11.87
N LEU A 113 -3.45 -8.89 11.98
CA LEU A 113 -3.35 -10.33 11.70
C LEU A 113 -4.19 -11.18 12.66
N ARG A 114 -4.18 -10.84 13.97
CA ARG A 114 -4.98 -11.56 14.97
C ARG A 114 -6.48 -11.40 14.76
N ARG A 115 -6.93 -10.19 14.41
CA ARG A 115 -8.35 -9.91 14.13
C ARG A 115 -8.88 -10.75 12.98
N GLU A 116 -8.04 -11.01 11.99
CA GLU A 116 -8.39 -11.72 10.75
C GLU A 116 -8.08 -13.22 10.82
N GLY A 117 -7.66 -13.72 11.98
CA GLY A 117 -7.43 -15.16 12.22
C GLY A 117 -6.16 -15.73 11.58
N LEU A 118 -5.22 -14.89 11.15
CA LEU A 118 -3.99 -15.28 10.47
C LEU A 118 -2.89 -15.70 11.46
N GLN A 119 -3.09 -16.81 12.19
CA GLN A 119 -2.21 -17.21 13.30
C GLN A 119 -0.78 -17.55 12.88
N ASP A 120 -0.59 -18.12 11.70
CA ASP A 120 0.75 -18.42 11.18
C ASP A 120 1.54 -17.12 10.91
N ASP A 121 0.89 -16.14 10.26
CA ASP A 121 1.49 -14.82 10.02
C ASP A 121 1.78 -14.06 11.33
N VAL A 122 0.93 -14.23 12.36
CA VAL A 122 1.21 -13.70 13.71
C VAL A 122 2.49 -14.33 14.26
N GLY A 123 2.64 -15.64 14.14
CA GLY A 123 3.82 -16.38 14.58
C GLY A 123 5.10 -15.88 13.91
N ASP A 124 5.04 -15.65 12.60
CA ASP A 124 6.15 -15.14 11.81
C ASP A 124 6.54 -13.70 12.21
N LEU A 125 5.54 -12.82 12.41
CA LEU A 125 5.79 -11.45 12.83
C LEU A 125 6.33 -11.37 14.27
N GLU A 126 5.79 -12.17 15.20
CA GLU A 126 6.30 -12.26 16.57
C GLU A 126 7.73 -12.81 16.61
N TRP A 127 8.03 -13.79 15.75
CA TRP A 127 9.39 -14.26 15.59
C TRP A 127 10.33 -13.15 15.11
N ALA A 128 9.92 -12.37 14.10
CA ALA A 128 10.71 -11.23 13.63
C ALA A 128 10.94 -10.18 14.73
N VAL A 129 9.94 -9.92 15.60
CA VAL A 129 10.09 -9.05 16.77
C VAL A 129 11.10 -9.60 17.77
N ARG A 130 11.08 -10.90 18.05
CA ARG A 130 12.08 -11.55 18.91
C ARG A 130 13.49 -11.39 18.34
N GLN A 131 13.66 -11.61 17.04
CA GLN A 131 14.96 -11.43 16.38
C GLN A 131 15.43 -9.97 16.42
N PHE A 132 14.53 -9.00 16.18
CA PHE A 132 14.85 -7.59 16.30
C PHE A 132 15.38 -7.24 17.70
N ARG A 133 14.69 -7.70 18.75
CA ARG A 133 15.08 -7.47 20.16
C ARG A 133 16.39 -8.16 20.55
N ALA A 134 16.71 -9.27 19.91
CA ALA A 134 17.98 -9.99 20.10
C ALA A 134 19.18 -9.32 19.39
N GLY A 135 18.98 -8.19 18.69
CA GLY A 135 20.03 -7.50 17.93
C GLY A 135 20.06 -7.84 16.44
N GLY A 136 19.04 -8.53 15.94
CA GLY A 136 18.92 -8.95 14.54
C GLY A 136 19.64 -10.26 14.25
N PHE A 137 19.92 -10.50 12.97
CA PHE A 137 20.71 -11.65 12.55
C PHE A 137 22.22 -11.32 12.62
N PRO A 138 23.08 -12.28 13.00
CA PRO A 138 24.45 -12.24 12.54
C PRO A 138 24.40 -12.32 11.00
N LEU A 139 24.76 -11.22 10.35
CA LEU A 139 24.94 -11.15 8.90
C LEU A 139 26.32 -11.70 8.56
#